data_AF-A0A2X3G6E8-F1
#
_entry.id   AF-A0A2X3G6E8-F1
#
_cell.length_a   1.000
_cell.length_b   1.000
_cell.length_c   1.000
_cell.angle_alpha   90.00
_cell.angle_beta   90.00
_cell.angle_gamma   90.00
#
_symmetry.space_group_name_H-M   'P 1'
#
loop_
_entity.id
_entity.type
_entity.pdbx_description
1 polymer ?
#
loop_
_entity_poly.entity_id
_entity_poly.type
_entity_poly.pdbx_seq_one_letter_code
_entity_poly.pdbx_strand_id
1 'polypeptide(L)'
;MIIFFKTFTGKQKAYLLPKKPHEAPFGLLLSPAILAFLVLFIGIFPNVIAAPILEPAVKSIVPSLATNADFHIHIGLWHGITPALLMTVGIVILGTILYKTHRFWKPFITTRVPKKLRIGKSYDKGMSYLEQGSYRFTMTVMTGWLRTYLNYMLFAFIVLVLGSLILTDSLNLKFENLTSVTLVDFVLAAVILVTLIGIVFSKSRITSIILLGAMGYTISIFFVIARAPDLALTQLIIETISVVLYLLVFYHLPQFSNIEEKPRFFSVKTFLSIGIGITITLVALSAYDTTFYDSISQYYIDNTYKEAAGKNIVNVILVDFRGFDTLFETTVLAIASIGIFTMIKLRLTKRRDKNENQ
;
A
#
# COMPACT_ATOMS: atom_id res chain seq x y z
N MET A 1 -11.92 -53.92 6.11
CA MET A 1 -11.84 -55.07 5.17
C MET A 1 -10.91 -54.82 3.98
N ILE A 2 -11.08 -53.78 3.16
CA ILE A 2 -10.25 -53.58 1.94
C ILE A 2 -8.75 -53.49 2.26
N ILE A 3 -8.35 -52.69 3.25
CA ILE A 3 -6.94 -52.50 3.64
C ILE A 3 -6.32 -53.83 4.09
N PHE A 4 -6.98 -54.59 4.95
CA PHE A 4 -6.43 -55.87 5.42
C PHE A 4 -6.36 -56.92 4.30
N PHE A 5 -7.48 -57.21 3.65
CA PHE A 5 -7.54 -58.30 2.67
C PHE A 5 -6.77 -57.97 1.38
N LYS A 6 -6.77 -56.72 0.88
CA LYS A 6 -5.99 -56.41 -0.34
C LYS A 6 -4.49 -56.26 -0.10
N THR A 7 -4.08 -55.95 1.13
CA THR A 7 -2.65 -55.80 1.45
C THR A 7 -2.02 -57.15 1.82
N PHE A 8 -2.70 -58.01 2.58
CA PHE A 8 -2.11 -59.25 3.12
C PHE A 8 -2.60 -60.54 2.47
N THR A 9 -3.70 -60.52 1.70
CA THR A 9 -4.21 -61.72 1.02
C THR A 9 -4.05 -61.64 -0.49
N GLY A 10 -3.99 -62.80 -1.14
CA GLY A 10 -3.78 -62.93 -2.58
C GLY A 10 -2.48 -63.67 -2.91
N LYS A 11 -2.10 -63.67 -4.19
CA LYS A 11 -0.85 -64.31 -4.65
C LYS A 11 0.31 -63.34 -4.49
N GLN A 12 1.39 -63.79 -3.86
CA GLN A 12 2.62 -63.00 -3.74
C GLN A 12 3.21 -62.71 -5.13
N LYS A 13 3.53 -61.44 -5.39
CA LYS A 13 4.13 -60.99 -6.66
C LYS A 13 5.55 -60.51 -6.43
N ALA A 14 6.48 -61.45 -6.24
CA ALA A 14 7.88 -61.16 -5.90
C ALA A 14 8.59 -60.27 -6.92
N TYR A 15 8.22 -60.34 -8.20
CA TYR A 15 8.81 -59.55 -9.29
C TYR A 15 8.47 -58.06 -9.28
N LEU A 16 7.46 -57.63 -8.50
CA LEU A 16 7.09 -56.20 -8.35
C LEU A 16 7.81 -55.52 -7.18
N LEU A 17 8.53 -56.28 -6.35
CA LEU A 17 9.14 -55.79 -5.13
C LEU A 17 10.59 -55.37 -5.42
N PRO A 18 11.00 -54.15 -5.07
CA PRO A 18 12.36 -53.65 -5.31
C PRO A 18 13.43 -54.39 -4.49
N LYS A 19 13.04 -55.08 -3.41
CA LYS A 19 13.91 -55.93 -2.57
C LYS A 19 13.16 -57.20 -2.17
N LYS A 20 13.89 -58.28 -1.90
CA LYS A 20 13.30 -59.51 -1.35
C LYS A 20 12.67 -59.19 0.01
N PRO A 21 11.40 -59.60 0.25
CA PRO A 21 10.76 -59.44 1.55
C PRO A 21 11.60 -60.11 2.64
N HIS A 22 11.81 -59.39 3.74
CA HIS A 22 12.46 -59.91 4.93
C HIS A 22 11.56 -59.62 6.13
N GLU A 23 11.75 -60.39 7.20
CA GLU A 23 11.07 -60.13 8.47
C GLU A 23 11.44 -58.75 9.01
N ALA A 24 10.48 -58.08 9.65
CA ALA A 24 10.71 -56.78 10.24
C ALA A 24 11.61 -56.92 11.49
N PRO A 25 12.62 -56.06 11.67
CA PRO A 25 13.46 -56.10 12.87
C PRO A 25 12.63 -55.79 14.13
N PHE A 26 13.02 -56.40 15.25
CA PHE A 26 12.29 -56.33 16.51
C PHE A 26 11.98 -54.88 16.97
N GLY A 27 12.92 -53.95 16.78
CA GLY A 27 12.73 -52.54 17.13
C GLY A 27 11.58 -51.85 16.39
N LEU A 28 11.32 -52.22 15.12
CA LEU A 28 10.18 -51.67 14.35
C LEU A 28 8.84 -52.31 14.76
N LEU A 29 8.86 -53.54 15.29
CA LEU A 29 7.67 -54.24 15.75
C LEU A 29 7.24 -53.82 17.17
N LEU A 30 8.18 -53.35 17.99
CA LEU A 30 7.92 -53.02 19.39
C LEU A 30 6.82 -51.95 19.57
N SER A 31 6.90 -50.84 18.83
CA SER A 31 5.91 -49.74 18.95
C SER A 31 4.49 -50.18 18.51
N PRO A 32 4.30 -50.77 17.30
CA PRO A 32 3.01 -51.34 16.92
C PRO A 32 2.52 -52.43 17.87
N ALA A 33 3.41 -53.26 18.42
CA ALA A 33 3.05 -54.32 19.36
C ALA A 33 2.54 -53.77 20.69
N ILE A 34 3.18 -52.73 21.24
CA ILE A 34 2.70 -52.03 22.45
C ILE A 34 1.32 -51.42 22.19
N LEU A 35 1.12 -50.76 21.04
CA LEU A 35 -0.17 -50.20 20.67
C LEU A 35 -1.25 -51.27 20.52
N ALA A 36 -0.94 -52.40 19.87
CA ALA A 36 -1.86 -53.53 19.72
C ALA A 36 -2.20 -54.18 21.07
N PHE A 37 -1.20 -54.35 21.94
CA PHE A 37 -1.41 -54.82 23.31
C PHE A 37 -2.32 -53.88 24.08
N LEU A 38 -2.09 -52.57 24.00
CA LEU A 38 -2.91 -51.57 24.66
C LEU A 38 -4.37 -51.59 24.14
N VAL A 39 -4.57 -51.71 22.83
CA VAL A 39 -5.92 -51.87 22.23
C VAL A 39 -6.63 -53.09 22.79
N LEU A 40 -5.95 -54.24 22.89
CA LEU A 40 -6.52 -55.46 23.44
C LEU A 40 -6.81 -55.33 24.95
N PHE A 41 -5.84 -54.80 25.70
CA PHE A 41 -5.94 -54.63 27.15
C PHE A 41 -7.09 -53.70 27.54
N ILE A 42 -7.18 -52.53 26.90
CA ILE A 42 -8.28 -51.57 27.14
C ILE A 42 -9.61 -52.15 26.67
N GLY A 43 -9.62 -52.88 25.55
CA GLY A 43 -10.83 -53.52 25.04
C GLY A 43 -11.41 -54.55 26.03
N ILE A 44 -10.56 -55.35 26.66
CA ILE A 44 -10.98 -56.37 27.63
C ILE A 44 -11.30 -55.77 29.00
N PHE A 45 -10.51 -54.78 29.45
CA PHE A 45 -10.64 -54.13 30.76
C PHE A 45 -10.93 -52.63 30.63
N PRO A 46 -12.08 -52.23 30.06
CA PRO A 46 -12.36 -50.83 29.74
C PRO A 46 -12.51 -49.95 31.00
N ASN A 47 -12.95 -50.54 32.12
CA ASN A 47 -13.16 -49.82 33.37
C ASN A 47 -11.86 -49.33 34.04
N VAL A 48 -10.70 -49.90 33.67
CA VAL A 48 -9.38 -49.45 34.17
C VAL A 48 -9.06 -48.02 33.70
N ILE A 49 -9.59 -47.62 32.54
CA ILE A 49 -9.41 -46.27 31.97
C ILE A 49 -10.66 -45.41 32.14
N ALA A 50 -11.85 -46.01 32.14
CA ALA A 50 -13.11 -45.27 32.19
C ALA A 50 -13.22 -44.37 33.44
N ALA A 51 -12.96 -44.91 34.63
CA ALA A 51 -13.07 -44.17 35.88
C ALA A 51 -11.99 -43.07 36.06
N PRO A 52 -10.67 -43.34 35.88
CA PRO A 52 -9.66 -42.32 36.14
C PRO A 52 -9.50 -41.28 35.02
N ILE A 53 -9.82 -41.61 33.76
CA ILE A 53 -9.52 -40.75 32.60
C ILE A 53 -10.79 -40.27 31.91
N LEU A 54 -11.72 -41.17 31.56
CA LEU A 54 -12.89 -40.78 30.76
C LEU A 54 -13.92 -39.99 31.58
N GLU A 55 -14.20 -40.39 32.82
CA GLU A 55 -15.17 -39.70 33.68
C GLU A 55 -14.80 -38.22 33.94
N PRO A 56 -13.56 -37.89 34.36
CA PRO A 56 -13.14 -36.49 34.51
C PRO A 56 -13.18 -35.72 33.18
N ALA A 57 -12.81 -36.35 32.06
CA ALA A 57 -12.83 -35.72 30.74
C ALA A 57 -14.26 -35.39 30.27
N VAL A 58 -15.23 -36.26 30.55
CA VAL A 58 -16.64 -35.99 30.23
C VAL A 58 -17.19 -34.88 31.13
N LYS A 59 -16.88 -34.91 32.44
CA LYS A 59 -17.28 -33.86 33.38
C LYS A 59 -16.72 -32.48 33.03
N SER A 60 -15.54 -32.42 32.41
CA SER A 60 -14.95 -31.15 31.96
C SER A 60 -15.55 -30.61 30.66
N ILE A 61 -15.89 -31.47 29.70
CA ILE A 61 -16.54 -31.07 28.44
C ILE A 61 -18.00 -30.68 28.66
N VAL A 62 -18.69 -31.35 29.59
CA VAL A 62 -20.11 -31.12 29.90
C VAL A 62 -20.30 -30.86 31.41
N PRO A 63 -20.16 -29.60 31.86
CA PRO A 63 -20.21 -29.25 33.29
C PRO A 63 -21.55 -29.56 33.97
N SER A 64 -22.66 -29.64 33.22
CA SER A 64 -23.99 -30.00 33.74
C SER A 64 -24.09 -31.45 34.24
N LEU A 65 -23.18 -32.33 33.83
CA LEU A 65 -23.07 -33.70 34.32
C LEU A 65 -22.14 -33.82 35.54
N ALA A 66 -21.35 -32.79 35.83
CA ALA A 66 -20.43 -32.76 36.96
C ALA A 66 -21.15 -32.59 38.32
N THR A 67 -22.37 -32.02 38.31
CA THR A 67 -23.20 -31.81 39.51
C THR A 67 -23.97 -33.05 39.95
N ASN A 68 -24.08 -34.07 39.09
CA ASN A 68 -24.69 -35.35 39.45
C ASN A 68 -23.64 -36.28 40.07
N ALA A 69 -23.77 -36.55 41.37
CA ALA A 69 -22.86 -37.43 42.10
C ALA A 69 -22.86 -38.89 41.59
N ASP A 70 -23.95 -39.32 40.95
CA ASP A 70 -24.15 -40.70 40.48
C ASP A 70 -23.70 -40.96 39.04
N PHE A 71 -23.03 -40.00 38.38
CA PHE A 71 -22.54 -40.22 37.01
C PHE A 71 -21.27 -41.10 37.01
N HIS A 72 -21.47 -42.39 36.78
CA HIS A 72 -20.41 -43.37 36.54
C HIS A 72 -20.52 -43.94 35.12
N ILE A 73 -19.38 -44.00 34.43
CA ILE A 73 -19.29 -44.56 33.09
C ILE A 73 -19.02 -46.06 33.23
N HIS A 74 -20.07 -46.88 33.04
CA HIS A 74 -19.92 -48.32 32.95
C HIS A 74 -19.81 -48.75 31.49
N ILE A 75 -18.63 -49.26 31.10
CA ILE A 75 -18.40 -49.84 29.78
C ILE A 75 -18.29 -51.36 29.96
N GLY A 76 -19.32 -52.08 29.53
CA GLY A 76 -19.26 -53.54 29.38
C GLY A 76 -18.88 -53.95 27.96
N LEU A 77 -18.32 -55.14 27.77
CA LEU A 77 -18.24 -55.75 26.44
C LEU A 77 -19.57 -56.39 26.02
N TRP A 78 -20.37 -56.81 27.02
CA TRP A 78 -21.64 -57.47 26.82
C TRP A 78 -22.72 -56.75 27.62
N HIS A 79 -23.70 -56.19 26.92
CA HIS A 79 -24.81 -55.44 27.52
C HIS A 79 -26.17 -56.13 27.26
N GLY A 80 -26.16 -57.41 26.88
CA GLY A 80 -27.35 -58.12 26.41
C GLY A 80 -27.79 -57.71 25.00
N ILE A 81 -28.98 -58.17 24.58
CA ILE A 81 -29.55 -57.88 23.27
C ILE A 81 -30.12 -56.46 23.28
N THR A 82 -29.27 -55.48 22.98
CA THR A 82 -29.65 -54.07 22.84
C THR A 82 -29.84 -53.68 21.38
N PRO A 83 -30.60 -52.61 21.08
CA PRO A 83 -30.66 -52.05 19.72
C PRO A 83 -29.28 -51.70 19.14
N ALA A 84 -28.34 -51.26 19.99
CA ALA A 84 -26.97 -50.95 19.59
C ALA A 84 -26.19 -52.21 19.12
N LEU A 85 -26.40 -53.36 19.78
CA LEU A 85 -25.83 -54.63 19.34
C LEU A 85 -26.40 -55.03 17.96
N LEU A 86 -27.72 -54.90 17.77
CA LEU A 86 -28.36 -55.19 16.47
C LEU A 86 -27.86 -54.27 15.36
N MET A 87 -27.66 -52.98 15.62
CA MET A 87 -27.05 -52.05 14.66
C MET A 87 -25.61 -52.46 14.32
N THR A 88 -24.82 -52.88 15.30
CA THR A 88 -23.44 -53.33 15.07
C THR A 88 -23.40 -54.58 14.20
N VAL A 89 -24.27 -55.56 14.46
CA VAL A 89 -24.45 -56.73 13.60
C VAL A 89 -24.86 -56.32 12.18
N GLY A 90 -25.81 -55.38 12.06
CA GLY A 90 -26.22 -54.80 10.77
C GLY A 90 -25.07 -54.12 10.01
N ILE A 91 -24.22 -53.33 10.70
CA ILE A 91 -23.03 -52.69 10.13
C ILE A 91 -22.04 -53.73 9.62
N VAL A 92 -21.80 -54.81 10.37
CA VAL A 92 -20.90 -55.89 9.94
C VAL A 92 -21.45 -56.60 8.71
N ILE A 93 -22.75 -56.93 8.68
CA ILE A 93 -23.40 -57.57 7.53
C ILE A 93 -23.34 -56.64 6.30
N LEU A 94 -23.80 -55.39 6.44
CA LEU A 94 -23.83 -54.42 5.34
C LEU A 94 -22.42 -54.09 4.84
N GLY A 95 -21.47 -53.90 5.75
CA GLY A 95 -20.07 -53.66 5.42
C GLY A 95 -19.43 -54.84 4.67
N THR A 96 -19.79 -56.08 5.02
CA THR A 96 -19.34 -57.29 4.32
C THR A 96 -19.96 -57.38 2.93
N ILE A 97 -21.25 -57.08 2.78
CA ILE A 97 -21.95 -57.04 1.48
C ILE A 97 -21.32 -55.98 0.58
N LEU A 98 -21.10 -54.76 1.09
CA LEU A 98 -20.44 -53.68 0.37
C LEU A 98 -19.01 -54.04 -0.05
N TYR A 99 -18.26 -54.73 0.82
CA TYR A 99 -16.93 -55.22 0.49
C TYR A 99 -16.95 -56.24 -0.65
N LYS A 100 -17.86 -57.22 -0.63
CA LYS A 100 -17.97 -58.24 -1.70
C LYS A 100 -18.42 -57.60 -3.02
N THR A 101 -19.36 -56.66 -2.96
CA THR A 101 -19.93 -56.00 -4.15
C THR A 101 -19.12 -54.80 -4.65
N HIS A 102 -18.02 -54.42 -3.98
CA HIS A 102 -17.25 -53.21 -4.28
C HIS A 102 -16.77 -53.11 -5.74
N ARG A 103 -16.52 -54.25 -6.41
CA ARG A 103 -16.09 -54.28 -7.82
C ARG A 103 -17.14 -53.68 -8.75
N PHE A 104 -18.42 -53.84 -8.44
CA PHE A 104 -19.53 -53.37 -9.26
C PHE A 104 -19.80 -51.86 -9.07
N TRP A 105 -19.71 -51.37 -7.83
CA TRP A 105 -20.08 -49.97 -7.50
C TRP A 105 -18.89 -48.99 -7.52
N LYS A 106 -17.65 -49.47 -7.35
CA LYS A 106 -16.44 -48.61 -7.34
C LYS A 106 -16.27 -47.76 -8.62
N PRO A 107 -16.46 -48.30 -9.85
CA PRO A 107 -16.36 -47.50 -11.06
C PRO A 107 -17.38 -46.36 -11.07
N PHE A 108 -18.59 -46.61 -10.58
CA PHE A 108 -19.66 -45.62 -10.51
C PHE A 108 -19.28 -44.45 -9.61
N ILE A 109 -18.73 -44.71 -8.43
CA ILE A 109 -18.30 -43.67 -7.47
C ILE A 109 -17.06 -42.93 -7.99
N THR A 110 -16.06 -43.65 -8.50
CA THR A 110 -14.78 -43.02 -8.89
C THR A 110 -14.85 -42.21 -10.19
N THR A 111 -15.77 -42.55 -11.10
CA THR A 111 -15.95 -41.85 -12.38
C THR A 111 -17.06 -40.79 -12.35
N ARG A 112 -18.14 -41.01 -11.57
CA ARG A 112 -19.29 -40.09 -11.52
C ARG A 112 -19.27 -39.10 -10.37
N VAL A 113 -18.45 -39.29 -9.32
CA VAL A 113 -18.30 -38.26 -8.30
C VAL A 113 -17.62 -37.04 -8.93
N PRO A 114 -18.28 -35.86 -8.95
CA PRO A 114 -17.75 -34.69 -9.61
C PRO A 114 -16.36 -34.35 -9.05
N LYS A 115 -15.36 -34.20 -9.93
CA LYS A 115 -14.02 -33.71 -9.55
C LYS A 115 -14.08 -32.33 -8.85
N LYS A 116 -15.21 -31.62 -8.93
CA LYS A 116 -15.52 -30.35 -8.24
C LYS A 116 -15.65 -30.49 -6.71
N LEU A 117 -16.00 -31.66 -6.17
CA LEU A 117 -16.03 -31.92 -4.72
C LEU A 117 -14.63 -32.11 -4.11
N ARG A 118 -13.57 -32.11 -4.93
CA ARG A 118 -12.19 -32.17 -4.47
C ARG A 118 -11.70 -30.75 -4.15
N ILE A 119 -11.73 -30.39 -2.87
CA ILE A 119 -11.39 -29.06 -2.34
C ILE A 119 -10.00 -28.58 -2.82
N GLY A 120 -9.02 -29.47 -2.98
CA GLY A 120 -7.67 -29.11 -3.42
C GLY A 120 -7.64 -28.31 -4.73
N LYS A 121 -8.46 -28.67 -5.73
CA LYS A 121 -8.51 -27.93 -7.00
C LYS A 121 -9.10 -26.53 -6.87
N SER A 122 -10.00 -26.33 -5.92
CA SER A 122 -10.59 -25.01 -5.66
C SER A 122 -9.59 -24.11 -4.95
N TYR A 123 -8.80 -24.65 -4.03
CA TYR A 123 -7.70 -23.94 -3.37
C TYR A 123 -6.65 -23.48 -4.37
N ASP A 124 -6.14 -24.39 -5.22
CA ASP A 124 -5.11 -24.06 -6.23
C ASP A 124 -5.60 -22.97 -7.20
N LYS A 125 -6.86 -23.06 -7.63
CA LYS A 125 -7.47 -22.03 -8.47
C LYS A 125 -7.59 -20.70 -7.75
N GLY A 126 -8.03 -20.70 -6.49
CA GLY A 126 -8.09 -19.50 -5.66
C GLY A 126 -6.74 -18.79 -5.60
N MET A 127 -5.67 -19.55 -5.37
CA MET A 127 -4.31 -19.01 -5.36
C MET A 127 -3.92 -18.39 -6.70
N SER A 128 -4.20 -19.08 -7.81
CA SER A 128 -3.90 -18.55 -9.15
C SER A 128 -4.68 -17.27 -9.49
N TYR A 129 -5.91 -17.13 -9.00
CA TYR A 129 -6.72 -15.92 -9.21
C TYR A 129 -6.23 -14.76 -8.34
N LEU A 130 -5.77 -15.04 -7.12
CA LEU A 130 -5.16 -14.02 -6.26
C LEU A 130 -3.87 -13.48 -6.86
N GLU A 131 -3.01 -14.35 -7.38
CA GLU A 131 -1.77 -13.94 -8.05
C GLU A 131 -2.08 -13.08 -9.29
N GLN A 132 -2.97 -13.54 -10.17
CA GLN A 132 -3.36 -12.78 -11.35
C GLN A 132 -4.05 -11.46 -11.00
N GLY A 133 -4.87 -11.45 -9.94
CA GLY A 133 -5.51 -10.25 -9.42
C GLY A 133 -4.48 -9.24 -8.91
N SER A 134 -3.50 -9.69 -8.12
CA SER A 134 -2.40 -8.87 -7.61
C SER A 134 -1.55 -8.30 -8.75
N TYR A 135 -1.21 -9.12 -9.74
CA TYR A 135 -0.46 -8.67 -10.92
C TYR A 135 -1.23 -7.60 -11.71
N ARG A 136 -2.52 -7.83 -11.99
CA ARG A 136 -3.36 -6.86 -12.71
C ARG A 136 -3.52 -5.55 -11.92
N PHE A 137 -3.70 -5.64 -10.61
CA PHE A 137 -3.79 -4.47 -9.74
C PHE A 137 -2.50 -3.66 -9.79
N THR A 138 -1.35 -4.34 -9.65
CA THR A 138 -0.02 -3.71 -9.73
C THR A 138 0.19 -3.02 -11.07
N MET A 139 -0.10 -3.69 -12.18
CA MET A 139 0.03 -3.10 -13.52
C MET A 139 -0.93 -1.92 -13.76
N THR A 140 -2.06 -1.88 -13.07
CA THR A 140 -3.02 -0.76 -13.17
C THR A 140 -2.51 0.47 -12.41
N VAL A 141 -1.94 0.28 -11.21
CA VAL A 141 -1.44 1.37 -10.36
C VAL A 141 -0.04 1.82 -10.79
N MET A 142 0.86 0.87 -11.04
CA MET A 142 2.26 1.10 -11.36
C MET A 142 2.48 1.15 -12.87
N THR A 143 2.01 2.22 -13.51
CA THR A 143 2.09 2.38 -14.96
C THR A 143 3.50 2.73 -15.47
N GLY A 144 4.42 3.14 -14.59
CA GLY A 144 5.77 3.59 -14.92
C GLY A 144 5.86 5.03 -15.46
N TRP A 145 4.71 5.69 -15.68
CA TRP A 145 4.66 7.06 -16.18
C TRP A 145 4.45 8.05 -15.04
N LEU A 146 5.40 8.98 -14.87
CA LEU A 146 5.32 10.05 -13.85
C LEU A 146 3.99 10.84 -13.91
N ARG A 147 3.47 11.05 -15.12
CA ARG A 147 2.20 11.76 -15.35
C ARG A 147 1.01 11.10 -14.65
N THR A 148 0.95 9.76 -14.64
CA THR A 148 -0.13 9.02 -13.99
C THR A 148 -0.03 9.14 -12.47
N TYR A 149 1.18 9.02 -11.92
CA TYR A 149 1.41 9.18 -10.49
C TYR A 149 1.09 10.60 -10.00
N LEU A 150 1.47 11.62 -10.76
CA LEU A 150 1.07 13.01 -10.48
C LEU A 150 -0.44 13.16 -10.46
N ASN A 151 -1.17 12.58 -11.42
CA ASN A 151 -2.63 12.63 -11.42
C ASN A 151 -3.23 11.99 -10.16
N TYR A 152 -2.70 10.85 -9.70
CA TYR A 152 -3.16 10.21 -8.46
C TYR A 152 -2.89 11.06 -7.23
N MET A 153 -1.69 11.62 -7.10
CA MET A 153 -1.32 12.48 -5.96
C MET A 153 -2.18 13.75 -5.93
N LEU A 154 -2.38 14.39 -7.07
CA LEU A 154 -3.20 15.60 -7.19
C LEU A 154 -4.68 15.31 -6.91
N PHE A 155 -5.20 14.19 -7.40
CA PHE A 155 -6.56 13.77 -7.10
C PHE A 155 -6.75 13.49 -5.61
N ALA A 156 -5.83 12.73 -5.01
CA ALA A 156 -5.86 12.44 -3.57
C ALA A 156 -5.76 13.72 -2.74
N PHE A 157 -4.90 14.67 -3.13
CA PHE A 157 -4.79 15.98 -2.48
C PHE A 157 -6.12 16.73 -2.50
N ILE A 158 -6.77 16.84 -3.67
CA ILE A 158 -8.09 17.50 -3.79
C ILE A 158 -9.11 16.81 -2.86
N VAL A 159 -9.22 15.49 -2.92
CA VAL A 159 -10.22 14.73 -2.15
C VAL A 159 -9.98 14.85 -0.66
N LEU A 160 -8.74 14.73 -0.19
CA LEU A 160 -8.41 14.82 1.23
C LEU A 160 -8.59 16.24 1.76
N VAL A 161 -8.12 17.26 1.03
CA VAL A 161 -8.19 18.65 1.49
C VAL A 161 -9.61 19.17 1.41
N LEU A 162 -10.31 19.05 0.28
CA LEU A 162 -11.71 19.47 0.18
C LEU A 162 -12.59 18.64 1.13
N GLY A 163 -12.34 17.34 1.23
CA GLY A 163 -13.04 16.47 2.18
C GLY A 163 -12.85 16.95 3.62
N SER A 164 -11.63 17.33 4.00
CA SER A 164 -11.36 17.88 5.34
C SER A 164 -12.07 19.21 5.57
N LEU A 165 -12.02 20.15 4.61
CA LEU A 165 -12.68 21.45 4.73
C LEU A 165 -14.20 21.32 4.91
N ILE A 166 -14.81 20.36 4.20
CA ILE A 166 -16.23 20.06 4.33
C ILE A 166 -16.53 19.42 5.69
N LEU A 167 -15.72 18.45 6.13
CA LEU A 167 -15.93 17.76 7.41
C LEU A 167 -15.74 18.67 8.63
N THR A 168 -14.88 19.68 8.53
CA THR A 168 -14.61 20.64 9.62
C THR A 168 -15.49 21.89 9.55
N ASP A 169 -16.48 21.96 8.64
CA ASP A 169 -17.33 23.14 8.40
C ASP A 169 -16.53 24.46 8.23
N SER A 170 -15.32 24.37 7.68
CA SER A 170 -14.39 25.51 7.57
C SER A 170 -14.61 26.36 6.31
N LEU A 171 -15.69 26.10 5.56
CA LEU A 171 -16.09 26.85 4.37
C LEU A 171 -16.92 28.11 4.69
N ASN A 172 -16.95 28.55 5.95
CA ASN A 172 -17.58 29.80 6.35
C ASN A 172 -16.69 31.00 5.97
N LEU A 173 -16.67 31.34 4.68
CA LEU A 173 -15.86 32.45 4.16
C LEU A 173 -16.50 33.79 4.53
N LYS A 174 -15.90 34.53 5.46
CA LYS A 174 -16.26 35.92 5.75
C LYS A 174 -15.36 36.86 4.96
N PHE A 175 -15.98 37.78 4.24
CA PHE A 175 -15.27 38.77 3.41
C PHE A 175 -15.18 40.16 4.07
N GLU A 176 -15.50 40.24 5.36
CA GLU A 176 -15.63 41.51 6.08
C GLU A 176 -14.27 42.19 6.33
N ASN A 177 -13.18 41.41 6.45
CA ASN A 177 -11.82 41.88 6.74
C ASN A 177 -10.89 41.94 5.50
N LEU A 178 -11.44 42.05 4.30
CA LEU A 178 -10.63 42.18 3.09
C LEU A 178 -10.04 43.59 2.95
N THR A 179 -8.76 43.65 2.60
CA THR A 179 -8.07 44.91 2.29
C THR A 179 -8.66 45.58 1.05
N SER A 180 -8.72 46.91 1.05
CA SER A 180 -9.15 47.66 -0.12
C SER A 180 -8.20 47.44 -1.29
N VAL A 181 -8.75 47.01 -2.42
CA VAL A 181 -8.00 46.76 -3.66
C VAL A 181 -7.69 48.08 -4.34
N THR A 182 -6.42 48.35 -4.61
CA THR A 182 -6.01 49.54 -5.36
C THR A 182 -6.04 49.29 -6.87
N LEU A 183 -6.05 50.36 -7.68
CA LEU A 183 -5.96 50.26 -9.14
C LEU A 183 -4.68 49.51 -9.57
N VAL A 184 -3.58 49.69 -8.82
CA VAL A 184 -2.29 49.06 -9.11
C VAL A 184 -2.38 47.54 -8.92
N ASP A 185 -3.04 47.08 -7.85
CA ASP A 185 -3.25 45.65 -7.60
C ASP A 185 -4.04 44.99 -8.72
N PHE A 186 -5.07 45.68 -9.23
CA PHE A 186 -5.87 45.18 -10.36
C PHE A 186 -5.05 45.08 -11.65
N VAL A 187 -4.22 46.09 -11.95
CA VAL A 187 -3.35 46.07 -13.12
C VAL A 187 -2.33 44.94 -13.02
N LEU A 188 -1.70 44.73 -11.86
CA LEU A 188 -0.76 43.63 -11.66
C LEU A 188 -1.43 42.26 -11.78
N ALA A 189 -2.61 42.08 -11.17
CA ALA A 189 -3.38 40.85 -11.30
C ALA A 189 -3.76 40.58 -12.76
N ALA A 190 -4.15 41.61 -13.52
CA ALA A 190 -4.45 41.49 -14.95
C ALA A 190 -3.21 41.08 -15.76
N VAL A 191 -2.04 41.66 -15.49
CA VAL A 191 -0.78 41.28 -16.15
C VAL A 191 -0.39 39.83 -15.83
N ILE A 192 -0.52 39.40 -14.57
CA ILE A 192 -0.29 38.01 -14.16
C ILE A 192 -1.27 37.08 -14.88
N LEU A 193 -2.55 37.44 -14.98
CA LEU A 193 -3.55 36.63 -15.67
C LEU A 193 -3.25 36.49 -17.17
N VAL A 194 -2.91 37.59 -17.84
CA VAL A 194 -2.56 37.60 -19.27
C VAL A 194 -1.31 36.78 -19.54
N THR A 195 -0.26 36.95 -18.72
CA THR A 195 0.97 36.16 -18.85
C THR A 195 0.72 34.68 -18.61
N LEU A 196 -0.07 34.32 -17.59
CA LEU A 196 -0.43 32.92 -17.30
C LEU A 196 -1.22 32.26 -18.43
N ILE A 197 -2.24 32.95 -18.97
CA ILE A 197 -2.99 32.49 -20.15
C ILE A 197 -2.01 32.30 -21.33
N GLY A 198 -1.14 33.28 -21.55
CA GLY A 198 -0.10 33.21 -22.59
C GLY A 198 0.82 31.99 -22.44
N ILE A 199 1.26 31.66 -21.22
CA ILE A 199 2.12 30.51 -20.94
C ILE A 199 1.41 29.20 -21.28
N VAL A 200 0.15 29.05 -20.85
CA VAL A 200 -0.65 27.82 -21.02
C VAL A 200 -0.97 27.54 -22.49
N PHE A 201 -1.29 28.58 -23.26
CA PHE A 201 -1.68 28.44 -24.67
C PHE A 201 -0.52 28.63 -25.66
N SER A 202 0.66 29.02 -25.18
CA SER A 202 1.83 29.18 -26.03
C SER A 202 2.27 27.85 -26.64
N LYS A 203 2.46 27.85 -27.97
CA LYS A 203 2.97 26.70 -28.73
C LYS A 203 4.50 26.61 -28.69
N SER A 204 5.17 27.73 -28.40
CA SER A 204 6.64 27.82 -28.39
C SER A 204 7.17 27.79 -26.97
N ARG A 205 8.10 26.86 -26.70
CA ARG A 205 8.78 26.73 -25.41
C ARG A 205 9.51 28.03 -25.03
N ILE A 206 10.16 28.68 -26.00
CA ILE A 206 10.88 29.95 -25.80
C ILE A 206 9.89 31.05 -25.38
N THR A 207 8.74 31.14 -26.04
CA THR A 207 7.69 32.11 -25.69
C THR A 207 7.15 31.85 -24.28
N SER A 208 6.93 30.59 -23.88
CA SER A 208 6.51 30.25 -22.52
C SER A 208 7.56 30.63 -21.47
N ILE A 209 8.86 30.49 -21.76
CA ILE A 209 9.96 30.90 -20.86
C ILE A 209 10.02 32.42 -20.72
N ILE A 210 9.87 33.17 -21.81
CA ILE A 210 9.87 34.64 -21.77
C ILE A 210 8.67 35.15 -20.97
N LEU A 211 7.49 34.56 -21.18
CA LEU A 211 6.29 34.90 -20.43
C LEU A 211 6.38 34.51 -18.95
N LEU A 212 7.05 33.39 -18.62
CA LEU A 212 7.37 33.02 -17.24
C LEU A 212 8.26 34.08 -16.58
N GLY A 213 9.30 34.55 -17.29
CA GLY A 213 10.13 35.65 -16.84
C GLY A 213 9.33 36.92 -16.58
N ALA A 214 8.46 37.31 -17.53
CA ALA A 214 7.58 38.48 -17.38
C ALA A 214 6.66 38.36 -16.14
N MET A 215 6.16 37.16 -15.85
CA MET A 215 5.39 36.88 -14.63
C MET A 215 6.25 37.09 -13.38
N GLY A 216 7.48 36.58 -13.34
CA GLY A 216 8.39 36.76 -12.20
C GLY A 216 8.81 38.23 -11.97
N TYR A 217 9.03 39.00 -13.04
CA TYR A 217 9.24 40.46 -12.93
C TYR A 217 8.01 41.19 -12.39
N THR A 218 6.80 40.75 -12.77
CA THR A 218 5.55 41.31 -12.25
C THR A 218 5.39 41.02 -10.75
N ILE A 219 5.74 39.81 -10.30
CA ILE A 219 5.78 39.44 -8.87
C ILE A 219 6.81 40.29 -8.11
N SER A 220 7.95 40.59 -8.72
CA SER A 220 8.96 41.48 -8.11
C SER A 220 8.42 42.89 -7.89
N ILE A 221 7.68 43.44 -8.85
CA ILE A 221 6.99 44.74 -8.70
C ILE A 221 5.97 44.67 -7.57
N PHE A 222 5.22 43.57 -7.45
CA PHE A 222 4.30 43.34 -6.34
C PHE A 222 5.02 43.41 -4.98
N PHE A 223 6.21 42.81 -4.83
CA PHE A 223 7.00 42.91 -3.60
C PHE A 223 7.46 44.34 -3.30
N VAL A 224 7.83 45.12 -4.31
CA VAL A 224 8.18 46.55 -4.12
C VAL A 224 7.00 47.33 -3.55
N ILE A 225 5.80 47.12 -4.10
CA ILE A 225 4.57 47.78 -3.64
C ILE A 225 4.17 47.31 -2.25
N ALA A 226 4.34 46.01 -1.97
CA ALA A 226 4.14 45.42 -0.64
C ALA A 226 5.24 45.80 0.38
N ARG A 227 6.15 46.73 0.03
CA ARG A 227 7.23 47.24 0.90
C ARG A 227 8.21 46.15 1.35
N ALA A 228 8.45 45.15 0.51
CA ALA A 228 9.40 44.06 0.73
C ALA A 228 10.62 44.18 -0.23
N PRO A 229 11.53 45.15 -0.01
CA PRO A 229 12.61 45.45 -0.96
C PRO A 229 13.63 44.31 -1.11
N ASP A 230 13.94 43.60 -0.02
CA ASP A 230 14.90 42.48 -0.04
C ASP A 230 14.35 41.28 -0.86
N LEU A 231 13.05 41.00 -0.73
CA LEU A 231 12.37 39.98 -1.54
C LEU A 231 12.31 40.39 -3.01
N ALA A 232 12.06 41.68 -3.30
CA ALA A 232 12.05 42.16 -4.67
C ALA A 232 13.42 42.02 -5.34
N LEU A 233 14.51 42.40 -4.67
CA LEU A 233 15.87 42.29 -5.21
C LEU A 233 16.25 40.83 -5.48
N THR A 234 15.98 39.94 -4.53
CA THR A 234 16.29 38.51 -4.68
C THR A 234 15.45 37.87 -5.78
N GLN A 235 14.15 38.18 -5.86
CA GLN A 235 13.27 37.68 -6.91
C GLN A 235 13.76 38.11 -8.31
N LEU A 236 14.15 39.37 -8.50
CA LEU A 236 14.68 39.85 -9.78
C LEU A 236 15.94 39.09 -10.22
N ILE A 237 16.88 38.87 -9.29
CA ILE A 237 18.14 38.16 -9.59
C ILE A 237 17.85 36.70 -9.91
N ILE A 238 17.07 36.02 -9.07
CA ILE A 238 16.75 34.59 -9.24
C ILE A 238 15.94 34.37 -10.52
N GLU A 239 14.98 35.25 -10.84
CA GLU A 239 14.21 35.16 -12.07
C GLU A 239 15.11 35.30 -13.30
N THR A 240 16.01 36.28 -13.29
CA THR A 240 16.98 36.49 -14.38
C THR A 240 17.85 35.25 -14.58
N ILE A 241 18.42 34.69 -13.51
CA ILE A 241 19.24 33.47 -13.57
C ILE A 241 18.42 32.28 -14.07
N SER A 242 17.20 32.12 -13.58
CA SER A 242 16.32 30.99 -13.94
C SER A 242 15.93 31.04 -15.42
N VAL A 243 15.54 32.20 -15.95
CA VAL A 243 15.24 32.39 -17.37
C VAL A 243 16.46 32.05 -18.24
N VAL A 244 17.65 32.53 -17.87
CA VAL A 244 18.89 32.22 -18.59
C VAL A 244 19.19 30.72 -18.56
N LEU A 245 19.05 30.05 -17.41
CA LEU A 245 19.25 28.61 -17.27
C LEU A 245 18.22 27.82 -18.10
N TYR A 246 16.95 28.20 -18.08
CA TYR A 246 15.93 27.59 -18.92
C TYR A 246 16.29 27.73 -20.40
N LEU A 247 16.60 28.94 -20.88
CA LEU A 247 17.00 29.16 -22.27
C LEU A 247 18.24 28.32 -22.65
N LEU A 248 19.24 28.23 -21.77
CA LEU A 248 20.42 27.39 -21.98
C LEU A 248 20.06 25.91 -22.12
N VAL A 249 19.19 25.38 -21.26
CA VAL A 249 18.74 23.98 -21.35
C VAL A 249 17.95 23.74 -22.63
N PHE A 250 16.99 24.61 -22.96
CA PHE A 250 16.17 24.46 -24.16
C PHE A 250 16.95 24.64 -25.46
N TYR A 251 18.02 25.44 -25.47
CA TYR A 251 18.92 25.56 -26.60
C TYR A 251 19.63 24.23 -26.92
N HIS A 252 19.94 23.42 -25.91
CA HIS A 252 20.64 22.13 -26.08
C HIS A 252 19.69 20.93 -26.21
N LEU A 253 18.39 21.11 -26.02
CA LEU A 253 17.42 20.03 -26.19
C LEU A 253 17.18 19.78 -27.68
N PRO A 254 17.19 18.50 -28.14
CA PRO A 254 16.81 18.21 -29.51
C PRO A 254 15.38 18.69 -29.75
N GLN A 255 15.10 19.17 -30.96
CA GLN A 255 13.75 19.53 -31.40
C GLN A 255 12.91 18.25 -31.56
N PHE A 256 12.67 17.52 -30.47
CA PHE A 256 11.85 16.33 -30.51
C PHE A 256 10.41 16.70 -30.86
N SER A 257 9.90 15.91 -31.81
CA SER A 257 8.62 16.01 -32.48
C SER A 257 7.45 16.38 -31.58
N ASN A 258 6.63 17.28 -32.12
CA ASN A 258 5.23 17.57 -31.83
C ASN A 258 4.38 16.33 -31.46
N ILE A 259 4.55 15.78 -30.25
CA ILE A 259 3.41 15.16 -29.57
C ILE A 259 2.60 16.34 -29.03
N GLU A 260 1.91 17.02 -29.95
CA GLU A 260 0.88 17.99 -29.61
C GLU A 260 -0.27 17.22 -28.94
N GLU A 261 -0.16 17.01 -27.63
CA GLU A 261 -1.36 16.83 -26.84
C GLU A 261 -2.11 18.16 -26.88
N LYS A 262 -3.02 18.30 -27.85
CA LYS A 262 -3.94 19.44 -27.89
C LYS A 262 -4.57 19.57 -26.51
N PRO A 263 -4.55 20.76 -25.88
CA PRO A 263 -5.23 20.98 -24.60
C PRO A 263 -6.71 20.69 -24.82
N ARG A 264 -7.15 19.48 -24.48
CA ARG A 264 -8.57 19.11 -24.54
C ARG A 264 -9.22 19.72 -23.30
N PHE A 265 -10.20 20.58 -23.52
CA PHE A 265 -10.98 21.19 -22.44
C PHE A 265 -11.55 20.16 -21.46
N PHE A 266 -11.95 18.98 -21.96
CA PHE A 266 -12.46 17.86 -21.16
C PHE A 266 -11.39 16.80 -20.85
N SER A 267 -10.14 17.19 -20.61
CA SER A 267 -9.12 16.25 -20.14
C SER A 267 -9.11 16.14 -18.62
N VAL A 268 -8.75 14.96 -18.10
CA VAL A 268 -8.54 14.73 -16.66
C VAL A 268 -7.52 15.73 -16.09
N LYS A 269 -6.51 16.12 -16.88
CA LYS A 269 -5.49 17.10 -16.47
C LYS A 269 -6.09 18.49 -16.26
N THR A 270 -7.01 18.91 -17.12
CA THR A 270 -7.71 20.19 -17.01
C THR A 270 -8.56 20.21 -15.74
N PHE A 271 -9.34 19.15 -15.51
CA PHE A 271 -10.16 19.02 -14.30
C PHE A 271 -9.31 19.04 -13.03
N LEU A 272 -8.22 18.27 -12.99
CA LEU A 272 -7.31 18.26 -11.83
C LEU A 272 -6.65 19.62 -11.61
N SER A 273 -6.17 20.28 -12.65
CA SER A 273 -5.49 21.59 -12.54
C SER A 273 -6.42 22.66 -11.98
N ILE A 274 -7.66 22.73 -12.51
CA ILE A 274 -8.69 23.64 -11.99
C ILE A 274 -9.07 23.26 -10.56
N GLY A 275 -9.26 21.96 -10.29
CA GLY A 275 -9.60 21.46 -8.96
C GLY A 275 -8.56 21.83 -7.89
N ILE A 276 -7.27 21.71 -8.20
CA ILE A 276 -6.18 22.15 -7.31
C ILE A 276 -6.23 23.66 -7.08
N GLY A 277 -6.38 24.44 -8.15
CA GLY A 277 -6.46 25.91 -8.04
C GLY A 277 -7.59 26.35 -7.13
N ILE A 278 -8.79 25.78 -7.31
CA ILE A 278 -9.96 26.03 -6.45
C ILE A 278 -9.67 25.59 -5.02
N THR A 279 -9.12 24.38 -4.84
CA THR A 279 -8.82 23.83 -3.50
C THR A 279 -7.86 24.73 -2.74
N ILE A 280 -6.74 25.14 -3.35
CA ILE A 280 -5.75 26.02 -2.72
C ILE A 280 -6.36 27.40 -2.44
N THR A 281 -7.18 27.93 -3.35
CA THR A 281 -7.87 29.21 -3.14
C THR A 281 -8.81 29.14 -1.94
N LEU A 282 -9.61 28.07 -1.82
CA LEU A 282 -10.51 27.87 -0.67
C LEU A 282 -9.74 27.72 0.64
N VAL A 283 -8.63 26.96 0.63
CA VAL A 283 -7.74 26.83 1.80
C VAL A 283 -7.18 28.20 2.19
N ALA A 284 -6.68 28.98 1.22
CA ALA A 284 -6.11 30.31 1.50
C ALA A 284 -7.15 31.27 2.09
N LEU A 285 -8.37 31.29 1.54
CA LEU A 285 -9.46 32.12 2.05
C LEU A 285 -9.92 31.68 3.44
N SER A 286 -10.01 30.37 3.69
CA SER A 286 -10.38 29.80 5.00
C SER A 286 -9.30 30.06 6.06
N ALA A 287 -8.02 29.93 5.70
CA ALA A 287 -6.89 30.17 6.60
C ALA A 287 -6.74 31.67 6.96
N TYR A 288 -7.06 32.57 6.03
CA TYR A 288 -6.99 34.01 6.29
C TYR A 288 -7.99 34.47 7.36
N ASP A 289 -9.19 33.89 7.37
CA ASP A 289 -10.24 34.26 8.33
C ASP A 289 -10.03 33.68 9.75
N THR A 290 -9.09 32.74 9.93
CA THR A 290 -8.96 31.92 11.15
C THR A 290 -7.78 32.31 12.05
N THR A 291 -7.40 33.59 12.10
CA THR A 291 -6.31 34.03 12.99
C THR A 291 -6.76 34.06 14.46
N PHE A 292 -6.34 33.06 15.25
CA PHE A 292 -6.69 32.93 16.67
C PHE A 292 -5.76 33.70 17.63
N TYR A 293 -4.58 34.11 17.17
CA TYR A 293 -3.53 34.73 18.00
C TYR A 293 -2.93 35.95 17.33
N ASP A 294 -2.51 36.91 18.15
CA ASP A 294 -1.78 38.09 17.69
C ASP A 294 -0.43 37.73 17.08
N SER A 295 0.03 38.55 16.14
CA SER A 295 1.31 38.37 15.46
C SER A 295 2.50 38.53 16.41
N ILE A 296 3.48 37.62 16.31
CA ILE A 296 4.77 37.74 16.99
C ILE A 296 5.68 38.84 16.39
N SER A 297 5.24 39.52 15.32
CA SER A 297 6.03 40.56 14.64
C SER A 297 6.44 41.71 15.55
N GLN A 298 5.64 42.02 16.57
CA GLN A 298 5.93 43.13 17.49
C GLN A 298 7.24 42.89 18.26
N TYR A 299 7.50 41.65 18.68
CA TYR A 299 8.77 41.29 19.33
C TYR A 299 9.98 41.60 18.43
N TYR A 300 9.90 41.26 17.15
CA TYR A 300 11.00 41.55 16.23
C TYR A 300 11.17 43.05 16.01
N ILE A 301 10.08 43.81 15.86
CA ILE A 301 10.14 45.27 15.71
C ILE A 301 10.85 45.91 16.91
N ASP A 302 10.52 45.48 18.12
CA ASP A 302 11.02 46.09 19.36
C ASP A 302 12.47 45.72 19.69
N ASN A 303 12.94 44.54 19.24
CA ASN A 303 14.23 43.97 19.63
C ASN A 303 15.28 43.94 18.51
N THR A 304 14.92 44.17 17.24
CA THR A 304 15.88 44.14 16.10
C THR A 304 17.09 45.04 16.33
N TYR A 305 16.88 46.27 16.78
CA TYR A 305 18.00 47.19 17.03
C TYR A 305 18.64 46.97 18.41
N LYS A 306 17.84 46.64 19.43
CA LYS A 306 18.30 46.52 20.82
C LYS A 306 19.21 45.32 21.04
N GLU A 307 18.82 44.17 20.49
CA GLU A 307 19.49 42.90 20.75
C GLU A 307 20.50 42.54 19.64
N ALA A 308 20.21 42.88 18.38
CA ALA A 308 21.01 42.48 17.21
C ALA A 308 21.75 43.64 16.52
N ALA A 309 21.62 44.88 17.03
CA ALA A 309 22.26 46.09 16.49
C ALA A 309 22.00 46.36 14.99
N GLY A 310 20.93 45.79 14.41
CA GLY A 310 20.58 45.95 13.00
C GLY A 310 19.40 46.91 12.79
N LYS A 311 19.34 47.52 11.60
CA LYS A 311 18.21 48.37 11.17
C LYS A 311 17.28 47.70 10.16
N ASN A 312 17.79 46.73 9.41
CA ASN A 312 16.99 45.94 8.48
C ASN A 312 16.44 44.72 9.22
N ILE A 313 15.15 44.79 9.57
CA ILE A 313 14.44 43.73 10.32
C ILE A 313 14.48 42.40 9.57
N VAL A 314 14.29 42.39 8.24
CA VAL A 314 14.28 41.15 7.44
C VAL A 314 15.65 40.48 7.51
N ASN A 315 16.72 41.23 7.23
CA ASN A 315 18.07 40.69 7.28
C ASN A 315 18.44 40.17 8.68
N VAL A 316 18.11 40.94 9.73
CA VAL A 316 18.38 40.52 11.12
C VAL A 316 17.61 39.25 11.50
N ILE A 317 16.36 39.10 11.06
CA ILE A 317 15.62 37.85 11.27
C ILE A 317 16.35 36.68 10.58
N LEU A 318 16.80 36.87 9.34
CA LEU A 318 17.44 35.82 8.56
C LEU A 318 18.81 35.39 9.11
N VAL A 319 19.63 36.32 9.62
CA VAL A 319 21.00 36.01 10.05
C VAL A 319 21.17 35.82 11.55
N ASP A 320 20.31 36.44 12.37
CA ASP A 320 20.44 36.44 13.83
C ASP A 320 19.29 35.64 14.47
N PHE A 321 18.09 36.20 14.57
CA PHE A 321 16.96 35.55 15.27
C PHE A 321 16.61 34.16 14.72
N ARG A 322 16.73 33.96 13.40
CA ARG A 322 16.48 32.68 12.69
C ARG A 322 17.66 32.28 11.80
N GLY A 323 18.88 32.63 12.20
CA GLY A 323 20.12 32.28 11.50
C GLY A 323 20.33 30.78 11.26
N PHE A 324 19.69 29.94 12.06
CA PHE A 324 19.81 28.48 11.92
C PHE A 324 19.14 27.95 10.64
N ASP A 325 18.02 28.54 10.22
CA ASP A 325 17.33 28.13 9.00
C ASP A 325 18.17 28.51 7.76
N THR A 326 18.78 29.71 7.77
CA THR A 326 19.61 30.20 6.66
C THR A 326 20.93 29.45 6.49
N LEU A 327 21.48 28.89 7.59
CA LEU A 327 22.61 27.95 7.52
C LEU A 327 22.27 26.73 6.66
N PHE A 328 21.07 26.15 6.85
CA PHE A 328 20.65 24.99 6.08
C PHE A 328 20.21 25.33 4.66
N GLU A 329 19.60 26.48 4.42
CA GLU A 329 19.34 26.97 3.05
C GLU A 329 20.66 27.10 2.26
N THR A 330 21.69 27.70 2.87
CA THR A 330 23.02 27.82 2.25
C THR A 330 23.64 26.44 2.01
N THR A 331 23.46 25.51 2.94
CA THR A 331 23.91 24.11 2.79
C THR A 331 23.20 23.41 1.62
N VAL A 332 21.90 23.61 1.44
CA VAL A 332 21.14 23.08 0.30
C VAL A 332 21.68 23.63 -1.02
N LEU A 333 21.97 24.93 -1.11
CA LEU A 333 22.58 25.54 -2.29
C LEU A 333 23.98 24.99 -2.58
N ALA A 334 24.79 24.75 -1.54
CA ALA A 334 26.10 24.12 -1.68
C ALA A 334 25.99 22.68 -2.21
N ILE A 335 25.07 21.88 -1.66
CA ILE A 335 24.81 20.50 -2.12
C ILE A 335 24.30 20.50 -3.56
N ALA A 336 23.37 21.39 -3.91
CA ALA A 336 22.88 21.51 -5.28
C ALA A 336 24.00 21.87 -6.27
N SER A 337 24.88 22.81 -5.88
CA SER A 337 26.03 23.22 -6.69
C SER A 337 27.03 22.07 -6.91
N ILE A 338 27.38 21.34 -5.84
CA ILE A 338 28.24 20.16 -5.91
C ILE A 338 27.58 19.05 -6.74
N GLY A 339 26.27 18.84 -6.59
CA GLY A 339 25.49 17.87 -7.36
C GLY A 339 25.50 18.18 -8.85
N ILE A 340 25.24 19.44 -9.24
CA ILE A 340 25.32 19.90 -10.64
C ILE A 340 26.74 19.69 -11.18
N PHE A 341 27.77 20.12 -10.46
CA PHE A 341 29.16 19.93 -10.86
C PHE A 341 29.50 18.44 -11.06
N THR A 342 29.08 17.60 -10.13
CA THR A 342 29.30 16.15 -10.18
C THR A 342 28.58 15.52 -11.37
N MET A 343 27.30 15.85 -11.63
CA MET A 343 26.57 15.34 -12.80
C MET A 343 27.22 15.75 -14.12
N ILE A 344 27.79 16.95 -14.20
CA ILE A 344 28.47 17.45 -15.40
C ILE A 344 29.82 16.73 -15.61
N LYS A 345 30.61 16.56 -14.54
CA LYS A 345 31.97 15.99 -14.61
C LYS A 345 32.00 14.47 -14.61
N LEU A 346 31.17 13.83 -13.80
CA LEU A 346 31.15 12.39 -13.57
C LEU A 346 30.32 11.67 -14.65
N ARG A 347 30.80 11.70 -15.89
CA ARG A 347 30.18 10.98 -17.02
C ARG A 347 30.65 9.53 -17.08
N LEU A 348 30.18 8.69 -16.16
CA LEU A 348 30.54 7.26 -16.10
C LEU A 348 30.13 6.47 -17.35
N THR A 349 29.01 6.82 -17.98
CA THR A 349 28.44 6.07 -19.10
C THR A 349 29.12 6.34 -20.45
N LYS A 350 29.70 7.53 -20.65
CA LYS A 350 30.33 7.91 -21.94
C LYS A 350 31.63 7.13 -22.23
N ARG A 351 32.13 6.36 -21.27
CA ARG A 351 33.35 5.54 -21.39
C ARG A 351 33.07 4.09 -21.79
N ARG A 352 31.81 3.63 -21.73
CA ARG A 352 31.45 2.23 -22.07
C ARG A 352 31.29 2.02 -23.58
N ASP A 353 30.70 2.99 -24.30
CA ASP A 353 30.59 2.93 -25.77
C ASP A 353 31.93 3.06 -26.51
N LYS A 354 33.00 3.49 -25.83
CA LYS A 354 34.35 3.59 -26.41
C LYS A 354 35.15 2.29 -26.31
N ASN A 355 34.76 1.36 -25.45
CA ASN A 355 35.48 0.11 -25.20
C ASN A 355 34.81 -1.14 -25.80
N GLU A 356 33.61 -1.03 -26.40
CA GLU A 356 32.98 -2.14 -27.13
C GLU A 356 33.36 -2.17 -28.63
N ASN A 357 34.17 -1.21 -29.09
CA ASN A 357 34.74 -1.16 -30.45
C ASN A 357 36.29 -1.25 -30.46
N GLN A 358 36.88 -1.79 -29.40
CA GLN A 358 38.25 -2.33 -29.37
C GLN A 358 38.16 -3.80 -29.01
#